data_AF-K1THW0-F1
#
_entry.id   AF-K1THW0-F1
#
_cell.length_a   1.000
_cell.length_b   1.000
_cell.length_c   1.000
_cell.angle_alpha   90.00
_cell.angle_beta   90.00
_cell.angle_gamma   90.00
#
_symmetry.space_group_name_H-M   'P 1'
#
loop_
_entity.id
_entity.type
_entity.pdbx_description
1 polymer ?
#
loop_
_entity_poly.entity_id
_entity_poly.type
_entity_poly.pdbx_seq_one_letter_code
_entity_poly.pdbx_strand_id
1 'polypeptide(L)'
;MFKNIVEQLEKLKKRLTWQAWTQGASSLHEKVQYESLFQGFRVVGTITKAKDGGRCRAFRTGEKVTVEYLNRFVPEEYRAKNFVYKSDLHLEDAKKKYPEWYQQRIVEKRPKNTWTCKKDLYDWWIRKILEGAEQGHRYWCIMTLATYAQKCGVPREVLEEDAYGLIPFMNTRGDEFTEDDVLHALEAYTESYITYPIDTIVVRTG
;
A
#
# COMPACT_ATOMS: atom_id res chain seq x y z
N MET A 1 7.44 -7.18 9.91
CA MET A 1 8.32 -6.22 10.61
C MET A 1 7.50 -5.50 11.68
N PHE A 2 8.05 -5.22 12.85
CA PHE A 2 7.30 -4.64 13.97
C PHE A 2 6.94 -3.17 13.74
N LYS A 3 5.74 -2.75 14.17
CA LYS A 3 5.19 -1.40 13.91
C LYS A 3 6.18 -0.29 14.27
N ASN A 4 6.81 -0.38 15.44
CA ASN A 4 7.78 0.61 15.90
C ASN A 4 9.02 0.72 14.99
N ILE A 5 9.46 -0.38 14.39
CA ILE A 5 10.58 -0.38 13.44
C ILE A 5 10.15 0.22 12.10
N VAL A 6 8.95 -0.15 11.64
CA VAL A 6 8.37 0.37 10.39
C VAL A 6 8.24 1.89 10.45
N GLU A 7 7.70 2.43 11.54
CA GLU A 7 7.54 3.88 11.73
C GLU A 7 8.89 4.62 11.70
N GLN A 8 9.93 4.07 12.32
CA GLN A 8 11.27 4.66 12.32
C GLN A 8 11.89 4.67 10.92
N LEU A 9 11.78 3.55 10.20
CA LEU A 9 12.31 3.45 8.83
C LEU A 9 11.50 4.32 7.85
N GLU A 10 10.20 4.44 8.04
CA GLU A 10 9.33 5.23 7.17
C GLU A 10 9.64 6.72 7.31
N LYS A 11 9.86 7.18 8.55
CA LYS A 11 10.28 8.54 8.86
C LYS A 11 11.61 8.89 8.17
N LEU A 12 12.60 8.01 8.29
CA LEU A 12 13.90 8.18 7.63
C LEU A 12 13.75 8.17 6.11
N LYS A 13 13.03 7.20 5.54
CA LYS A 13 12.81 7.08 4.09
C LYS A 13 12.14 8.33 3.53
N LYS A 14 11.02 8.77 4.10
CA LYS A 14 10.28 9.95 3.63
C LYS A 14 11.19 11.18 3.58
N ARG A 15 12.01 11.38 4.61
CA ARG A 15 12.95 12.52 4.65
C ARG A 15 14.02 12.43 3.57
N LEU A 16 14.64 11.26 3.39
CA LEU A 16 15.63 11.03 2.34
C LEU A 16 15.04 11.22 0.94
N THR A 17 13.83 10.69 0.70
CA THR A 17 13.10 10.87 -0.56
C THR A 17 12.88 12.35 -0.84
N TRP A 18 12.35 13.11 0.12
CA TRP A 18 12.17 14.56 -0.03
C TRP A 18 13.47 15.30 -0.33
N GLN A 19 14.58 14.97 0.37
CA GLN A 19 15.88 15.61 0.14
C GLN A 19 16.46 15.31 -1.25
N ALA A 20 16.23 14.10 -1.77
CA ALA A 20 16.69 13.71 -3.10
C ALA A 20 15.78 14.24 -4.23
N TRP A 21 14.52 14.55 -3.93
CA TRP A 21 13.50 14.98 -4.90
C TRP A 21 13.66 16.46 -5.27
N THR A 22 14.68 16.75 -6.07
CA THR A 22 15.00 18.09 -6.56
C THR A 22 14.49 18.32 -7.99
N GLN A 23 14.42 19.58 -8.43
CA GLN A 23 14.05 19.95 -9.80
C GLN A 23 14.95 19.31 -10.87
N GLY A 24 16.19 18.97 -10.53
CA GLY A 24 17.12 18.24 -11.41
C GLY A 24 16.93 16.73 -11.42
N ALA A 25 16.25 16.16 -10.42
CA ALA A 25 16.03 14.72 -10.28
C ALA A 25 14.66 14.27 -10.81
N SER A 26 13.65 15.14 -10.81
CA SER A 26 12.29 14.79 -11.22
C SER A 26 11.55 15.98 -11.84
N SER A 27 10.81 15.71 -12.92
CA SER A 27 9.86 16.66 -13.50
C SER A 27 8.65 16.91 -12.59
N LEU A 28 8.38 16.01 -11.62
CA LEU A 28 7.31 16.11 -10.61
C LEU A 28 7.80 16.75 -9.30
N HIS A 29 8.69 17.74 -9.38
CA HIS A 29 9.34 18.35 -8.22
C HIS A 29 8.37 18.97 -7.20
N GLU A 30 7.18 19.42 -7.63
CA GLU A 30 6.13 19.95 -6.75
C GLU A 30 5.25 18.86 -6.11
N LYS A 31 5.27 17.62 -6.64
CA LYS A 31 4.43 16.50 -6.21
C LYS A 31 5.30 15.29 -5.87
N VAL A 32 6.01 15.37 -4.75
CA VAL A 32 6.85 14.26 -4.25
C VAL A 32 6.01 13.01 -4.04
N GLN A 33 6.42 11.89 -4.64
CA GLN A 33 5.77 10.60 -4.45
C GLN A 33 6.46 9.81 -3.34
N TYR A 34 5.69 9.46 -2.30
CA TYR A 34 6.17 8.66 -1.18
C TYR A 34 5.68 7.23 -1.27
N GLU A 35 6.58 6.34 -1.67
CA GLU A 35 6.26 4.92 -1.78
C GLU A 35 6.38 4.17 -0.46
N SER A 36 5.71 3.01 -0.37
CA SER A 36 5.81 2.12 0.79
C SER A 36 7.24 1.60 1.01
N LEU A 37 7.62 1.36 2.28
CA LEU A 37 8.86 0.63 2.60
C LEU A 37 8.89 -0.78 1.99
N PHE A 38 7.71 -1.36 1.78
CA PHE A 38 7.52 -2.71 1.28
C PHE A 38 7.10 -2.72 -0.19
N GLN A 39 7.34 -1.63 -0.92
CA GLN A 39 7.07 -1.61 -2.35
C GLN A 39 7.94 -2.65 -3.05
N GLY A 40 7.31 -3.51 -3.85
CA GLY A 40 8.03 -4.47 -4.68
C GLY A 40 8.77 -3.75 -5.82
N PHE A 41 9.96 -4.24 -6.15
CA PHE A 41 10.69 -3.81 -7.34
C PHE A 41 10.47 -4.81 -8.48
N ARG A 42 10.52 -4.33 -9.73
CA ARG A 42 10.46 -5.21 -10.90
C ARG A 42 11.67 -6.15 -10.93
N VAL A 43 11.42 -7.40 -11.30
CA VAL A 43 12.48 -8.40 -11.51
C VAL A 43 13.25 -8.05 -12.78
N VAL A 44 14.59 -8.11 -12.71
CA VAL A 44 15.48 -7.87 -13.85
C VAL A 44 15.12 -8.79 -15.01
N GLY A 45 15.03 -8.25 -16.23
CA GLY A 45 14.64 -8.99 -17.44
C GLY A 45 13.14 -9.01 -17.73
N THR A 46 12.28 -8.52 -16.84
CA THR A 46 10.85 -8.33 -17.14
C THR A 46 10.60 -7.11 -18.03
N ILE A 47 9.47 -7.08 -18.74
CA ILE A 47 9.07 -5.95 -19.60
C ILE A 47 8.72 -4.74 -18.71
N THR A 48 9.14 -3.55 -19.13
CA THR A 48 8.81 -2.28 -18.46
C THR A 48 7.58 -1.62 -19.10
N LYS A 49 6.99 -0.61 -18.44
CA LYS A 49 5.90 0.20 -19.03
C LYS A 49 6.39 1.21 -20.09
N ALA A 50 7.68 1.20 -20.45
CA ALA A 50 8.19 2.08 -21.49
C ALA A 50 7.64 1.64 -22.85
N LYS A 51 7.17 2.60 -23.67
CA LYS A 51 6.52 2.35 -24.96
C LYS A 51 7.39 1.60 -25.97
N ASP A 52 8.70 1.60 -25.75
CA ASP A 52 9.71 0.94 -26.57
C ASP A 52 9.93 -0.55 -26.21
N GLY A 53 9.21 -1.08 -25.22
CA GLY A 53 9.35 -2.48 -24.79
C GLY A 53 10.65 -2.75 -24.03
N GLY A 54 11.24 -1.71 -23.41
CA GLY A 54 12.45 -1.84 -22.61
C GLY A 54 12.34 -2.92 -21.53
N ARG A 55 13.46 -3.59 -21.25
CA ARG A 55 13.57 -4.61 -20.19
C ARG A 55 14.13 -4.01 -18.91
N CYS A 56 13.65 -4.45 -17.75
CA CYS A 56 14.16 -4.00 -16.46
C CYS A 56 15.64 -4.39 -16.34
N ARG A 57 16.50 -3.42 -16.03
CA ARG A 57 17.95 -3.60 -15.84
C ARG A 57 18.33 -3.17 -14.44
N ALA A 58 19.28 -3.86 -13.83
CA ALA A 58 19.91 -3.44 -12.59
C ALA A 58 21.36 -3.01 -12.87
N PHE A 59 21.77 -1.92 -12.23
CA PHE A 59 23.14 -1.43 -12.26
C PHE A 59 23.71 -1.57 -10.85
N ARG A 60 24.90 -2.17 -10.74
CA ARG A 60 25.60 -2.24 -9.45
C ARG A 60 26.23 -0.90 -9.17
N THR A 61 25.80 -0.24 -8.09
CA THR A 61 26.35 1.05 -7.66
C THR A 61 26.71 0.99 -6.17
N GLY A 62 27.86 1.57 -5.82
CA GLY A 62 28.33 1.67 -4.44
C GLY A 62 28.50 0.34 -3.69
N GLU A 63 28.62 0.48 -2.37
CA GLU A 63 28.68 -0.64 -1.42
C GLU A 63 27.41 -0.70 -0.57
N LYS A 64 27.22 -1.81 0.16
CA LYS A 64 26.10 -1.94 1.11
C LYS A 64 26.24 -0.87 2.19
N VAL A 65 25.17 -0.12 2.42
CA VAL A 65 25.11 0.90 3.47
C VAL A 65 24.24 0.45 4.64
N THR A 66 24.49 0.99 5.82
CA THR A 66 23.70 0.72 7.03
C THR A 66 22.71 1.86 7.33
N VAL A 67 21.77 1.63 8.23
CA VAL A 67 20.85 2.68 8.66
C VAL A 67 21.58 3.77 9.44
N GLU A 68 22.62 3.42 10.19
CA GLU A 68 23.51 4.35 10.90
C GLU A 68 24.24 5.28 9.93
N TYR A 69 24.63 4.76 8.75
CA TYR A 69 25.18 5.58 7.68
C TYR A 69 24.12 6.55 7.14
N LEU A 70 22.93 6.04 6.78
CA LEU A 70 21.84 6.86 6.25
C LEU A 70 21.39 7.97 7.21
N ASN A 71 21.40 7.71 8.52
CA ASN A 71 21.08 8.68 9.56
C ASN A 71 21.99 9.93 9.54
N ARG A 72 23.20 9.85 8.99
CA ARG A 72 24.13 10.99 8.90
C ARG A 72 23.66 12.06 7.91
N PHE A 73 22.80 11.70 6.96
CA PHE A 73 22.33 12.59 5.88
C PHE A 73 21.02 13.31 6.19
N VAL A 74 20.41 13.02 7.34
CA VAL A 74 19.15 13.65 7.78
C VAL A 74 19.32 14.39 9.12
N PRO A 75 18.52 15.44 9.36
CA PRO A 75 18.47 16.09 10.67
C PRO A 75 18.10 15.11 11.78
N GLU A 76 18.49 15.43 13.01
CA GLU A 76 18.37 14.51 14.14
C GLU A 76 16.94 14.04 14.37
N GLU A 77 15.96 14.92 14.17
CA GLU A 77 14.55 14.57 14.36
C GLU A 77 14.08 13.49 13.38
N TYR A 78 14.70 13.29 12.21
CA TYR A 78 14.30 12.29 11.23
C TYR A 78 15.10 10.98 11.28
N ARG A 79 16.08 10.87 12.19
CA ARG A 79 16.90 9.67 12.32
C ARG A 79 16.09 8.49 12.87
N ALA A 80 16.33 7.31 12.31
CA ALA A 80 15.83 6.06 12.86
C ALA A 80 16.75 5.63 14.01
N LYS A 81 16.28 5.72 15.26
CA LYS A 81 17.10 5.50 16.47
C LYS A 81 16.78 4.17 17.17
N ASN A 82 15.59 3.61 16.96
CA ASN A 82 15.10 2.45 17.72
C ASN A 82 14.72 1.30 16.79
N PHE A 83 15.54 0.24 16.76
CA PHE A 83 15.29 -0.98 15.99
C PHE A 83 14.92 -2.20 16.85
N VAL A 84 14.85 -2.03 18.17
CA VAL A 84 14.49 -3.11 19.09
C VAL A 84 12.98 -3.29 19.08
N TYR A 85 12.52 -4.55 19.00
CA TYR A 85 11.11 -4.89 19.19
C TYR A 85 10.63 -4.36 20.54
N LYS A 86 9.57 -3.55 20.52
CA LYS A 86 8.86 -3.14 21.73
C LYS A 86 7.44 -3.70 21.66
N SER A 87 7.09 -4.53 22.63
CA SER A 87 5.71 -4.90 22.92
C SER A 87 5.50 -4.70 24.41
N ASP A 88 4.40 -4.05 24.76
CA ASP A 88 4.04 -3.80 26.16
C ASP A 88 3.58 -5.09 26.87
N LEU A 89 3.44 -6.20 26.14
CA LEU A 89 3.00 -7.48 26.66
C LEU A 89 3.77 -8.63 25.98
N HIS A 90 4.47 -9.44 26.79
CA HIS A 90 5.08 -10.68 26.31
C HIS A 90 4.02 -11.77 26.09
N LEU A 91 4.28 -12.72 25.20
CA LEU A 91 3.36 -13.83 24.91
C LEU A 91 3.01 -14.67 26.15
N GLU A 92 3.98 -14.92 27.03
CA GLU A 92 3.75 -15.63 28.30
C GLU A 92 2.79 -14.88 29.22
N ASP A 93 2.91 -13.55 29.28
CA ASP A 93 2.00 -12.71 30.06
C ASP A 93 0.62 -12.60 29.40
N ALA A 94 0.58 -12.57 28.06
CA ALA A 94 -0.67 -12.61 27.30
C ALA A 94 -1.43 -13.92 27.50
N LYS A 95 -0.72 -15.06 27.59
CA LYS A 95 -1.33 -16.36 27.91
C LYS A 95 -2.02 -16.37 29.26
N LYS A 96 -1.41 -15.73 30.27
CA LYS A 96 -1.98 -15.62 31.63
C LYS A 96 -3.15 -14.65 31.67
N LYS A 97 -3.04 -13.47 31.04
CA LYS A 97 -4.06 -12.42 31.08
C LYS A 97 -5.24 -12.68 30.15
N TYR A 98 -5.01 -13.33 29.01
CA TYR A 98 -6.01 -13.56 27.95
C TYR A 98 -5.96 -15.01 27.45
N PRO A 99 -6.30 -16.00 28.30
CA PRO A 99 -6.16 -17.42 27.97
C PRO A 99 -7.00 -17.84 26.78
N GLU A 100 -8.25 -17.36 26.67
CA GLU A 100 -9.12 -17.67 25.52
C GLU A 100 -8.60 -17.08 24.22
N TRP A 101 -8.16 -15.82 24.24
CA TRP A 101 -7.53 -15.19 23.07
C TRP A 101 -6.27 -15.96 22.65
N TYR A 102 -5.42 -16.36 23.62
CA TYR A 102 -4.19 -17.09 23.34
C TYR A 102 -4.51 -18.44 22.70
N GLN A 103 -5.48 -19.18 23.25
CA GLN A 103 -5.93 -20.45 22.69
C GLN A 103 -6.44 -20.26 21.25
N GLN A 104 -7.37 -19.33 21.03
CA GLN A 104 -7.97 -19.13 19.71
C GLN A 104 -6.97 -18.59 18.66
N ARG A 105 -6.07 -17.68 19.04
CA ARG A 105 -5.19 -16.95 18.09
C ARG A 105 -3.82 -17.57 17.93
N ILE A 106 -3.23 -18.07 19.01
CA ILE A 106 -1.85 -18.59 19.01
C ILE A 106 -1.84 -20.11 18.82
N VAL A 107 -2.70 -20.83 19.55
CA VAL A 107 -2.77 -22.30 19.45
C VAL A 107 -3.57 -22.72 18.23
N GLU A 108 -4.81 -22.26 18.11
CA GLU A 108 -5.75 -22.69 17.06
C GLU A 108 -5.65 -21.87 15.77
N LYS A 109 -4.92 -20.74 15.79
CA LYS A 109 -4.69 -19.86 14.62
C LYS A 109 -5.98 -19.43 13.91
N ARG A 110 -7.08 -19.23 14.64
CA ARG A 110 -8.35 -18.80 14.06
C ARG A 110 -8.22 -17.42 13.38
N PRO A 111 -8.85 -17.19 12.21
CA PRO A 111 -8.87 -15.89 11.52
C PRO A 111 -9.67 -14.84 12.30
N LYS A 112 -9.34 -13.55 12.13
CA LYS A 112 -9.99 -12.44 12.87
C LYS A 112 -11.48 -12.39 12.54
N ASN A 113 -12.32 -12.19 13.56
CA ASN A 113 -13.74 -11.94 13.31
C ASN A 113 -13.87 -10.54 12.72
N THR A 114 -14.64 -10.44 11.64
CA THR A 114 -14.89 -9.19 10.92
C THR A 114 -16.38 -9.03 10.73
N TRP A 115 -16.86 -7.79 10.83
CA TRP A 115 -18.25 -7.47 10.53
C TRP A 115 -18.41 -7.20 9.04
N THR A 116 -19.47 -7.74 8.45
CA THR A 116 -19.85 -7.43 7.06
C THR A 116 -20.57 -6.08 7.03
N CYS A 117 -20.05 -5.16 6.24
CA CYS A 117 -20.65 -3.86 5.97
C CYS A 117 -21.84 -3.97 4.99
N LYS A 118 -22.70 -2.95 4.96
CA LYS A 118 -23.75 -2.85 3.94
C LYS A 118 -23.14 -2.58 2.56
N LYS A 119 -23.74 -3.16 1.51
CA LYS A 119 -23.37 -2.92 0.10
C LYS A 119 -23.37 -1.44 -0.28
N ASP A 120 -24.16 -0.60 0.40
CA ASP A 120 -24.19 0.85 0.17
C ASP A 120 -22.81 1.52 0.26
N LEU A 121 -21.88 1.00 1.07
CA LEU A 121 -20.50 1.50 1.15
C LEU A 121 -19.73 1.25 -0.15
N TYR A 122 -19.89 0.06 -0.72
CA TYR A 122 -19.31 -0.31 -2.01
C TYR A 122 -19.88 0.55 -3.14
N ASP A 123 -21.22 0.69 -3.20
CA ASP A 123 -21.90 1.49 -4.22
C ASP A 123 -21.57 2.99 -4.09
N TRP A 124 -21.44 3.49 -2.85
CA TRP A 124 -20.97 4.85 -2.57
C TRP A 124 -19.56 5.08 -3.09
N TRP A 125 -18.67 4.09 -2.97
CA TRP A 125 -17.31 4.23 -3.45
C TRP A 125 -17.23 4.33 -4.97
N ILE A 126 -18.04 3.55 -5.71
CA ILE A 126 -18.16 3.68 -7.17
C ILE A 126 -18.56 5.11 -7.55
N ARG A 127 -19.56 5.68 -6.86
CA ARG A 127 -19.96 7.08 -7.07
C ARG A 127 -18.80 8.05 -6.81
N LYS A 128 -18.02 7.84 -5.74
CA LYS A 128 -16.85 8.67 -5.43
C LYS A 128 -15.75 8.61 -6.49
N ILE A 129 -15.51 7.43 -7.05
CA ILE A 129 -14.57 7.28 -8.18
C ILE A 129 -15.03 8.15 -9.35
N LEU A 130 -16.31 8.04 -9.73
CA LEU A 130 -16.89 8.76 -10.86
C LEU A 130 -16.93 10.28 -10.64
N GLU A 131 -17.06 10.74 -9.39
CA GLU A 131 -17.05 12.16 -9.04
C GLU A 131 -15.70 12.84 -9.34
N GLY A 132 -14.57 12.16 -9.16
CA GLY A 132 -13.29 12.88 -9.20
C GLY A 132 -11.99 12.10 -9.14
N ALA A 133 -11.95 10.81 -9.49
CA ALA A 133 -10.67 10.09 -9.51
C ALA A 133 -9.65 10.77 -10.45
N GLU A 134 -8.48 11.13 -9.91
CA GLU A 134 -7.39 11.74 -10.69
C GLU A 134 -6.42 10.68 -11.23
N GLN A 135 -5.67 11.03 -12.27
CA GLN A 135 -4.74 10.14 -12.98
C GLN A 135 -3.85 9.30 -12.05
N GLY A 136 -3.25 9.94 -11.04
CA GLY A 136 -2.30 9.31 -10.12
C GLY A 136 -2.93 8.37 -9.09
N HIS A 137 -4.24 8.38 -8.95
CA HIS A 137 -4.97 7.66 -7.91
C HIS A 137 -5.81 6.49 -8.45
N ARG A 138 -5.89 6.33 -9.78
CA ARG A 138 -6.76 5.33 -10.45
C ARG A 138 -6.55 3.89 -9.97
N TYR A 139 -5.29 3.44 -9.83
CA TYR A 139 -4.98 2.13 -9.28
C TYR A 139 -5.52 1.97 -7.85
N TRP A 140 -5.29 2.98 -7.00
CA TRP A 140 -5.73 2.97 -5.60
C TRP A 140 -7.25 3.02 -5.46
N CYS A 141 -7.94 3.69 -6.38
CA CYS A 141 -9.40 3.69 -6.45
C CYS A 141 -9.96 2.27 -6.67
N ILE A 142 -9.42 1.51 -7.63
CA ILE A 142 -9.85 0.13 -7.90
C ILE A 142 -9.43 -0.82 -6.77
N MET A 143 -8.22 -0.66 -6.23
CA MET A 143 -7.77 -1.46 -5.09
C MET A 143 -8.67 -1.24 -3.85
N THR A 144 -9.10 0.00 -3.63
CA THR A 144 -10.05 0.34 -2.56
C THR A 144 -11.43 -0.24 -2.83
N LEU A 145 -11.88 -0.25 -4.09
CA LEU A 145 -13.13 -0.88 -4.50
C LEU A 145 -13.12 -2.39 -4.18
N ALA A 146 -12.04 -3.10 -4.52
CA ALA A 146 -11.85 -4.50 -4.18
C ALA A 146 -11.86 -4.74 -2.65
N THR A 147 -11.23 -3.83 -1.90
CA THR A 147 -11.24 -3.88 -0.44
C THR A 147 -12.66 -3.69 0.13
N TYR A 148 -13.45 -2.77 -0.41
CA TYR A 148 -14.83 -2.57 0.01
C TYR A 148 -15.75 -3.72 -0.40
N ALA A 149 -15.53 -4.34 -1.56
CA ALA A 149 -16.24 -5.54 -1.96
C ALA A 149 -16.07 -6.66 -0.90
N GLN A 150 -14.83 -6.92 -0.47
CA GLN A 150 -14.55 -7.88 0.60
C GLN A 150 -15.24 -7.49 1.92
N LYS A 151 -15.22 -6.20 2.30
CA LYS A 151 -15.89 -5.72 3.53
C LYS A 151 -17.41 -5.88 3.46
N CYS A 152 -18.00 -5.74 2.28
CA CYS A 152 -19.46 -5.77 2.08
C CYS A 152 -19.99 -7.15 1.65
N GLY A 153 -19.11 -8.15 1.46
CA GLY A 153 -19.50 -9.47 0.96
C GLY A 153 -20.00 -9.43 -0.49
N VAL A 154 -19.49 -8.51 -1.31
CA VAL A 154 -19.83 -8.44 -2.74
C VAL A 154 -19.05 -9.54 -3.47
N PRO A 155 -19.71 -10.40 -4.28
CA PRO A 155 -19.05 -11.45 -5.03
C PRO A 155 -17.98 -10.92 -5.98
N ARG A 156 -16.97 -11.74 -6.26
CA ARG A 156 -15.84 -11.36 -7.11
C ARG A 156 -16.28 -11.03 -8.53
N GLU A 157 -17.28 -11.74 -9.04
CA GLU A 157 -17.82 -11.56 -10.38
C GLU A 157 -18.45 -10.16 -10.54
N VAL A 158 -19.19 -9.70 -9.52
CA VAL A 158 -19.79 -8.35 -9.49
C VAL A 158 -18.71 -7.28 -9.40
N LEU A 159 -17.71 -7.50 -8.55
CA LEU A 159 -16.55 -6.60 -8.44
C LEU A 159 -15.78 -6.49 -9.76
N GLU A 160 -15.54 -7.61 -10.44
CA GLU A 160 -14.85 -7.63 -11.72
C GLU A 160 -15.63 -6.83 -12.77
N GLU A 161 -16.93 -7.10 -12.93
CA GLU A 161 -17.80 -6.36 -13.86
C GLU A 161 -17.74 -4.84 -13.60
N ASP A 162 -17.93 -4.42 -12.35
CA ASP A 162 -17.89 -3.00 -11.97
C ASP A 162 -16.49 -2.39 -12.20
N ALA A 163 -15.42 -3.10 -11.83
CA ALA A 163 -14.05 -2.59 -11.95
C ALA A 163 -13.59 -2.45 -13.40
N TYR A 164 -13.89 -3.44 -14.26
CA TYR A 164 -13.63 -3.35 -15.70
C TYR A 164 -14.53 -2.29 -16.35
N GLY A 165 -15.79 -2.16 -15.91
CA GLY A 165 -16.71 -1.11 -16.35
C GLY A 165 -16.23 0.32 -16.06
N LEU A 166 -15.32 0.52 -15.11
CA LEU A 166 -14.71 1.82 -14.81
C LEU A 166 -13.56 2.21 -15.75
N ILE A 167 -13.00 1.28 -16.54
CA ILE A 167 -11.87 1.54 -17.45
C ILE A 167 -12.12 2.74 -18.39
N PRO A 168 -13.28 2.84 -19.09
CA PRO A 168 -13.55 3.98 -19.97
C PRO A 168 -13.46 5.33 -19.23
N PHE A 169 -14.02 5.41 -18.03
CA PHE A 169 -13.94 6.61 -17.20
C PHE A 169 -12.50 6.91 -16.77
N MET A 170 -11.75 5.90 -16.32
CA MET A 170 -10.35 6.03 -15.91
C MET A 170 -9.47 6.55 -17.05
N ASN A 171 -9.75 6.15 -18.30
CA ASN A 171 -9.06 6.63 -19.49
C ASN A 171 -9.39 8.07 -19.87
N THR A 172 -10.48 8.66 -19.36
CA THR A 172 -10.73 10.11 -19.52
C THR A 172 -9.81 10.97 -18.65
N ARG A 173 -9.10 10.37 -17.70
CA ARG A 173 -8.33 11.07 -16.65
C ARG A 173 -6.83 11.05 -16.89
N GLY A 174 -6.32 10.55 -18.01
CA GLY A 174 -4.90 10.60 -18.33
C GLY A 174 -4.43 9.60 -19.38
N ASP A 175 -3.25 9.02 -19.16
CA ASP A 175 -2.69 7.96 -19.98
C ASP A 175 -3.48 6.66 -19.88
N GLU A 176 -3.15 5.71 -20.76
CA GLU A 176 -3.83 4.42 -20.88
C GLU A 176 -3.89 3.67 -19.54
N PHE A 177 -5.09 3.27 -19.16
CA PHE A 177 -5.43 2.43 -18.02
C PHE A 177 -6.06 1.16 -18.56
N THR A 178 -5.43 0.02 -18.26
CA THR A 178 -5.67 -1.25 -18.94
C THR A 178 -6.37 -2.27 -18.04
N GLU A 179 -6.83 -3.37 -18.64
CA GLU A 179 -7.33 -4.54 -17.90
C GLU A 179 -6.27 -5.11 -16.94
N ASP A 180 -4.99 -5.03 -17.30
CA ASP A 180 -3.88 -5.46 -16.45
C ASP A 180 -3.77 -4.60 -15.18
N ASP A 181 -3.99 -3.28 -15.28
CA ASP A 181 -4.01 -2.39 -14.12
C ASP A 181 -5.17 -2.71 -13.17
N VAL A 182 -6.34 -3.07 -13.73
CA VAL A 182 -7.50 -3.54 -12.96
C VAL A 182 -7.18 -4.88 -12.28
N LEU A 183 -6.70 -5.86 -13.03
CA LEU A 183 -6.39 -7.21 -12.53
C LEU A 183 -5.43 -7.15 -11.33
N HIS A 184 -4.36 -6.37 -11.44
CA HIS A 184 -3.41 -6.16 -10.35
C HIS A 184 -4.04 -5.47 -9.12
N ALA A 185 -5.00 -4.56 -9.32
CA ALA A 185 -5.70 -3.91 -8.22
C ALA A 185 -6.68 -4.87 -7.51
N LEU A 186 -7.29 -5.78 -8.27
CA LEU A 186 -8.22 -6.80 -7.76
C LEU A 186 -7.52 -7.88 -6.89
N GLU A 187 -6.19 -7.98 -6.91
CA GLU A 187 -5.44 -8.80 -5.95
C GLU A 187 -5.68 -8.37 -4.48
N ALA A 188 -6.18 -7.15 -4.25
CA ALA A 188 -6.59 -6.68 -2.94
C ALA A 188 -7.93 -7.29 -2.45
N TYR A 189 -8.66 -8.03 -3.29
CA TYR A 189 -9.86 -8.78 -2.90
C TYR A 189 -9.48 -10.03 -2.08
N THR A 190 -9.03 -9.80 -0.85
CA THR A 190 -8.66 -10.85 0.10
C THR A 190 -9.03 -10.44 1.52
N GLU A 191 -9.23 -11.43 2.41
CA GLU A 191 -9.53 -11.19 3.83
C GLU A 191 -8.49 -10.34 4.55
N SER A 192 -7.23 -10.32 4.07
CA SER A 192 -6.17 -9.52 4.68
C SER A 192 -6.42 -8.01 4.60
N TYR A 193 -7.19 -7.56 3.60
CA TYR A 193 -7.52 -6.15 3.41
C TYR A 193 -8.85 -5.72 4.06
N ILE A 194 -9.58 -6.64 4.71
CA ILE A 194 -10.87 -6.30 5.33
C ILE A 194 -10.76 -5.24 6.45
N THR A 195 -9.60 -5.12 7.09
CA THR A 195 -9.32 -4.07 8.10
C THR A 195 -8.44 -2.96 7.54
N TYR A 196 -8.43 -2.76 6.21
CA TYR A 196 -7.65 -1.71 5.59
C TYR A 196 -8.09 -0.32 6.11
N PRO A 197 -7.17 0.50 6.67
CA PRO A 197 -7.53 1.72 7.38
C PRO A 197 -8.06 2.83 6.46
N ILE A 198 -9.06 3.58 6.94
CA ILE A 198 -9.65 4.70 6.19
C ILE A 198 -8.64 5.81 5.91
N ASP A 199 -7.78 6.15 6.87
CA ASP A 199 -6.75 7.19 6.67
C ASP A 199 -5.77 6.81 5.55
N THR A 200 -5.49 5.51 5.40
CA THR A 200 -4.65 5.01 4.30
C THR A 200 -5.37 5.11 2.96
N ILE A 201 -6.68 4.87 2.92
CA ILE A 201 -7.51 5.05 1.73
C ILE A 201 -7.46 6.52 1.30
N VAL A 202 -7.81 7.44 2.20
CA VAL A 202 -7.84 8.89 1.93
C VAL A 202 -6.52 9.37 1.33
N VAL A 203 -5.40 9.06 1.98
CA VAL A 203 -4.06 9.47 1.51
C VAL A 203 -3.73 8.91 0.12
N ARG A 204 -4.17 7.69 -0.21
CA ARG A 204 -3.84 7.03 -1.48
C ARG A 204 -4.78 7.38 -2.62
N THR A 205 -6.00 7.82 -2.33
CA THR A 205 -7.02 8.08 -3.34
C THR A 205 -7.21 9.55 -3.67
N GLY A 206 -6.57 10.45 -2.92
CA GLY A 206 -6.70 11.90 -3.08
C GLY A 206 -7.79 12.45 -2.17
#